data_AF-A0A6G6K767-F1
#
_entry.id   AF-A0A6G6K767-F1
#
_cell.length_a   1.000
_cell.length_b   1.000
_cell.length_c   1.000
_cell.angle_alpha   90.00
_cell.angle_beta   90.00
_cell.angle_gamma   90.00
#
_symmetry.space_group_name_H-M   'P 1'
#
loop_
_entity.id
_entity.type
_entity.pdbx_description
1 polymer ?
#
loop_
_entity_poly.entity_id
_entity_poly.type
_entity_poly.pdbx_seq_one_letter_code
_entity_poly.pdbx_strand_id
1 'polypeptide(L)'
;MTPAKKNTFFTKFAKWTSRITGQPSAFAVAAGTLVVWAISGPFFGFSDTWQLIINTGTTIVTFLMVFLIQNTQNRDSEALHVKLDELIRSTRGANNQLLDLEELEVEELDKLRDEYEALAEKARTSLKKVRSKPKAAR
;
A
#
# COMPACT_ATOMS: atom_id res chain seq x y z
N MET A 1 -0.49 -19.57 25.21
CA MET A 1 0.37 -18.51 24.65
C MET A 1 -0.27 -17.17 24.98
N THR A 2 0.34 -16.40 25.88
CA THR A 2 -0.15 -15.09 26.33
C THR A 2 -0.07 -14.11 25.14
N PRO A 3 -1.13 -13.36 24.80
CA PRO A 3 -1.06 -12.43 23.69
C PRO A 3 -0.07 -11.32 24.05
N ALA A 4 1.00 -11.21 23.26
CA ALA A 4 1.98 -10.15 23.38
C ALA A 4 1.25 -8.80 23.38
N LYS A 5 1.49 -8.00 24.41
CA LYS A 5 0.93 -6.66 24.60
C LYS A 5 1.41 -5.78 23.43
N LYS A 6 0.69 -5.80 22.30
CA LYS A 6 0.97 -4.92 21.15
C LYS A 6 1.10 -3.50 21.70
N ASN A 7 2.21 -2.81 21.42
CA ASN A 7 2.48 -1.47 21.94
C ASN A 7 1.38 -0.49 21.48
N THR A 8 0.32 -0.41 22.29
CA THR A 8 -0.93 0.28 21.96
C THR A 8 -0.71 1.77 21.74
N PHE A 9 0.34 2.33 22.34
CA PHE A 9 0.71 3.73 22.18
C PHE A 9 1.19 4.06 20.77
N PHE A 10 2.18 3.34 20.24
CA PHE A 10 2.71 3.58 18.89
C PHE A 10 1.64 3.37 17.83
N THR A 11 0.86 2.30 17.95
CA THR A 11 -0.24 2.03 17.00
C THR A 11 -1.33 3.11 17.06
N LYS A 12 -1.67 3.61 18.25
CA LYS A 12 -2.64 4.72 18.39
C LYS A 12 -2.09 6.03 17.83
N PHE A 13 -0.83 6.35 18.14
CA PHE A 13 -0.15 7.53 17.63
C PHE A 13 -0.06 7.49 16.09
N ALA A 14 0.41 6.39 15.51
CA ALA A 14 0.51 6.24 14.07
C ALA A 14 -0.84 6.38 13.36
N LYS A 15 -1.91 5.77 13.90
CA LYS A 15 -3.27 5.93 13.37
C LYS A 15 -3.78 7.36 13.46
N TRP A 16 -3.55 8.03 14.60
CA TRP A 16 -3.97 9.40 14.81
C TRP A 16 -3.24 10.34 13.85
N THR A 17 -1.92 10.20 13.75
CA THR A 17 -1.09 10.99 12.84
C THR A 17 -1.48 10.76 11.39
N SER A 18 -1.64 9.51 10.95
CA SER A 18 -2.09 9.18 9.58
C SER A 18 -3.46 9.79 9.26
N ARG A 19 -4.41 9.74 10.20
CA ARG A 19 -5.74 10.31 10.01
C ARG A 19 -5.71 11.84 9.88
N ILE A 20 -4.86 12.50 10.65
CA ILE A 20 -4.72 13.97 10.60
C ILE A 20 -3.99 14.38 9.33
N THR A 21 -2.84 13.77 9.04
CA THR A 21 -2.02 14.15 7.88
C THR A 21 -2.71 13.88 6.54
N GLY A 22 -3.67 12.94 6.49
CA GLY A 22 -4.49 12.67 5.31
C GLY A 22 -5.65 13.65 5.07
N GLN A 23 -5.95 14.59 5.98
CA GLN A 23 -7.06 15.53 5.82
C GLN A 23 -6.66 16.79 5.04
N PRO A 24 -7.54 17.35 4.19
CA PRO A 24 -7.29 18.62 3.49
C PRO A 24 -6.95 19.79 4.43
N SER A 25 -7.52 19.80 5.64
CA SER A 25 -7.21 20.79 6.67
C SER A 25 -5.76 20.73 7.15
N ALA A 26 -5.16 19.54 7.25
CA ALA A 26 -3.76 19.40 7.63
C ALA A 26 -2.81 19.93 6.54
N PHE A 27 -3.15 19.72 5.26
CA PHE A 27 -2.44 20.35 4.17
C PHE A 27 -2.51 21.88 4.24
N ALA A 28 -3.70 22.45 4.51
CA ALA A 28 -3.85 23.89 4.67
C ALA A 28 -3.01 24.45 5.83
N VAL A 29 -2.96 23.74 6.96
CA VAL A 29 -2.10 24.12 8.12
C VAL A 29 -0.62 24.03 7.77
N ALA A 30 -0.18 22.96 7.07
CA ALA A 30 1.20 22.81 6.63
C ALA A 30 1.60 23.92 5.65
N ALA A 31 0.77 24.19 4.65
CA ALA A 31 0.98 25.27 3.69
C ALA A 31 1.01 26.64 4.38
N GLY A 32 0.10 26.91 5.30
CA GLY A 32 0.09 28.13 6.12
C GLY A 32 1.37 28.29 6.95
N THR A 33 1.87 27.20 7.51
CA THR A 33 3.15 27.19 8.26
C THR A 33 4.32 27.57 7.36
N LEU A 34 4.37 27.06 6.12
CA LEU A 34 5.38 27.44 5.13
C LEU A 34 5.28 28.91 4.72
N VAL A 35 4.06 29.45 4.58
CA VAL A 35 3.83 30.88 4.27
C VAL A 35 4.31 31.76 5.43
N VAL A 36 3.96 31.42 6.68
CA VAL A 36 4.44 32.15 7.87
C VAL A 36 5.96 32.11 7.97
N TRP A 37 6.55 30.94 7.73
CA TRP A 37 8.01 30.81 7.68
C TRP A 37 8.61 31.70 6.59
N ALA A 38 8.09 31.69 5.36
CA ALA A 38 8.57 32.54 4.27
C ALA A 38 8.48 34.05 4.60
N ILE A 39 7.36 34.49 5.20
CA ILE A 39 7.15 35.88 5.62
C ILE A 39 8.11 36.29 6.75
N SER A 40 8.54 35.33 7.59
CA SER A 40 9.56 35.61 8.62
C SER A 40 10.96 35.83 8.02
N GLY A 41 11.25 35.32 6.82
CA GLY A 41 12.56 35.41 6.16
C GLY A 41 13.17 36.82 6.09
N PRO A 42 12.44 37.85 5.62
CA PRO A 42 12.92 39.24 5.60
C PRO A 42 13.33 39.79 6.98
N PHE A 43 12.64 39.41 8.06
CA PHE A 43 12.99 39.84 9.42
C PHE A 43 14.31 39.23 9.91
N PHE A 44 14.69 38.05 9.39
CA PHE A 44 15.93 37.35 9.71
C PHE A 44 16.99 37.49 8.61
N GLY A 45 16.78 38.38 7.64
CA GLY A 45 17.71 38.59 6.52
C GLY A 45 17.98 37.34 5.69
N PHE A 46 17.04 36.39 5.64
CA PHE A 46 17.22 35.07 5.00
C PHE A 46 18.47 34.31 5.47
N SER A 47 18.83 34.45 6.76
CA SER A 47 20.02 33.84 7.35
C SER A 47 20.10 32.32 7.20
N ASP A 48 21.32 31.79 7.27
CA ASP A 48 21.60 30.35 7.24
C ASP A 48 20.86 29.61 8.36
N THR A 49 20.75 30.20 9.56
CA THR A 49 20.00 29.61 10.68
C THR A 49 18.51 29.51 10.37
N TRP A 50 17.93 30.52 9.73
CA TRP A 50 16.52 30.52 9.34
C TRP A 50 16.20 29.43 8.29
N GLN A 51 17.11 29.20 7.33
CA GLN A 51 17.01 28.11 6.34
C GLN A 51 17.27 26.75 6.99
N LEU A 52 18.26 26.66 7.88
CA LEU A 52 18.62 25.42 8.56
C LEU A 52 17.45 24.87 9.38
N ILE A 53 16.73 25.72 10.12
CA ILE A 53 15.60 25.30 10.95
C ILE A 53 14.52 24.59 10.11
N ILE A 54 14.13 25.15 8.95
CA ILE A 54 13.08 24.51 8.14
C ILE A 54 13.58 23.23 7.48
N ASN A 55 14.82 23.23 6.99
CA ASN A 55 15.39 22.08 6.29
C ASN A 55 15.60 20.91 7.25
N THR A 56 16.21 21.17 8.40
CA THR A 56 16.45 20.15 9.44
C THR A 56 15.12 19.66 10.02
N GLY A 57 14.19 20.57 10.35
CA GLY A 57 12.89 20.21 10.90
C GLY A 57 12.07 19.34 9.94
N THR A 58 11.95 19.77 8.69
CA THR A 58 11.17 19.03 7.68
C THR A 58 11.81 17.68 7.37
N THR A 59 13.15 17.59 7.37
CA THR A 59 13.85 16.30 7.16
C THR A 59 13.54 15.31 8.27
N ILE A 60 13.60 15.73 9.55
CA ILE A 60 13.25 14.86 10.68
C ILE A 60 11.80 14.41 10.59
N VAL A 61 10.87 15.33 10.33
CA VAL A 61 9.44 15.01 10.18
C VAL A 61 9.22 14.04 9.03
N THR A 62 9.86 14.26 7.88
CA THR A 62 9.75 13.38 6.71
C THR A 62 10.30 11.99 7.00
N PHE A 63 11.45 11.90 7.66
CA PHE A 63 12.04 10.62 8.05
C PHE A 63 11.11 9.83 8.97
N LEU A 64 10.52 10.48 9.97
CA LEU A 64 9.51 9.87 10.84
C LEU A 64 8.25 9.49 10.05
N MET A 65 7.81 10.33 9.13
CA MET A 65 6.63 10.12 8.30
C MET A 65 6.76 8.84 7.46
N VAL A 66 7.95 8.51 6.94
CA VAL A 66 8.17 7.26 6.19
C VAL A 66 7.81 6.04 7.04
N PHE A 67 8.28 5.97 8.29
CA PHE A 67 7.92 4.86 9.19
C PHE A 67 6.44 4.84 9.55
N LEU A 68 5.82 6.01 9.74
CA LEU A 68 4.39 6.10 10.03
C LEU A 68 3.53 5.65 8.84
N ILE A 69 3.91 6.05 7.63
CA ILE A 69 3.27 5.64 6.38
C ILE A 69 3.45 4.14 6.20
N GLN A 70 4.66 3.60 6.33
CA GLN A 70 4.92 2.16 6.22
C GLN A 70 4.12 1.36 7.25
N ASN A 71 4.07 1.76 8.52
CA ASN A 71 3.27 1.07 9.53
C ASN A 71 1.76 1.09 9.20
N THR A 72 1.26 2.20 8.66
CA THR A 72 -0.15 2.30 8.26
C THR A 72 -0.42 1.45 7.02
N GLN A 73 0.43 1.57 6.00
CA GLN A 73 0.33 0.83 4.75
C GLN A 73 0.43 -0.69 4.98
N ASN A 74 1.41 -1.17 5.75
CA ASN A 74 1.55 -2.60 6.05
C ASN A 74 0.27 -3.17 6.68
N ARG A 75 -0.31 -2.45 7.64
CA ARG A 75 -1.52 -2.88 8.34
C ARG A 75 -2.77 -2.82 7.46
N ASP A 76 -2.83 -1.86 6.54
CA ASP A 76 -3.93 -1.76 5.58
C ASP A 76 -3.81 -2.84 4.49
N SER A 77 -2.58 -3.20 4.06
CA SER A 77 -2.32 -4.33 3.17
C SER A 77 -2.73 -5.66 3.81
N GLU A 78 -2.30 -5.96 5.04
CA GLU A 78 -2.74 -7.17 5.77
C GLU A 78 -4.28 -7.27 5.84
N ALA A 79 -4.95 -6.15 6.11
CA ALA A 79 -6.41 -6.12 6.16
C ALA A 79 -7.07 -6.32 4.79
N LEU A 80 -6.40 -5.96 3.69
CA LEU A 80 -6.85 -6.24 2.33
C LEU A 80 -6.70 -7.73 2.01
N HIS A 81 -5.56 -8.35 2.34
CA HIS A 81 -5.32 -9.78 2.14
C HIS A 81 -6.41 -10.63 2.80
N VAL A 82 -6.66 -10.42 4.10
CA VAL A 82 -7.72 -11.16 4.83
C VAL A 82 -9.11 -10.99 4.21
N LYS A 83 -9.43 -9.80 3.68
CA LYS A 83 -10.71 -9.57 3.00
C LYS A 83 -10.78 -10.30 1.65
N LEU A 84 -9.69 -10.35 0.91
CA LEU A 84 -9.60 -11.08 -0.36
C LEU A 84 -9.70 -12.58 -0.12
N ASP A 85 -9.05 -13.10 0.93
CA ASP A 85 -9.14 -14.50 1.32
C ASP A 85 -10.57 -14.93 1.63
N GLU A 86 -11.32 -14.11 2.38
CA GLU A 86 -12.73 -14.39 2.65
C GLU A 86 -13.58 -14.37 1.37
N LEU A 87 -13.27 -13.48 0.41
CA LEU A 87 -13.94 -13.47 -0.90
C LEU A 87 -13.60 -14.72 -1.73
N ILE A 88 -12.34 -15.15 -1.76
CA ILE A 88 -11.91 -16.38 -2.45
C ILE A 88 -12.61 -17.58 -1.82
N ARG A 89 -12.56 -17.70 -0.49
CA ARG A 89 -13.19 -18.78 0.27
C ARG A 89 -14.70 -18.87 0.07
N SER A 90 -15.39 -17.73 -0.03
CA SER A 90 -16.86 -17.67 -0.20
C SER A 90 -17.32 -17.81 -1.65
N THR A 91 -16.40 -17.69 -2.63
CA THR A 91 -16.71 -17.79 -4.06
C THR A 91 -16.70 -19.24 -4.54
N ARG A 92 -17.85 -19.74 -5.02
CA ARG A 92 -17.94 -21.10 -5.59
C ARG A 92 -17.07 -21.24 -6.84
N GLY A 93 -16.16 -22.21 -6.82
CA GLY A 93 -15.25 -22.51 -7.94
C GLY A 93 -13.95 -21.71 -7.93
N ALA A 94 -13.70 -20.88 -6.90
CA ALA A 94 -12.38 -20.30 -6.69
C ALA A 94 -11.37 -21.38 -6.25
N ASN A 95 -10.11 -21.25 -6.67
CA ASN A 95 -9.05 -22.17 -6.27
C ASN A 95 -8.53 -21.76 -4.89
N ASN A 96 -8.77 -22.59 -3.87
CA ASN A 96 -8.31 -22.35 -2.50
C ASN A 96 -6.78 -22.33 -2.37
N GLN A 97 -6.02 -22.81 -3.37
CA GLN A 97 -4.56 -22.66 -3.41
C GLN A 97 -4.10 -21.20 -3.59
N LEU A 98 -5.01 -20.28 -3.89
CA LEU A 98 -4.75 -18.83 -3.95
C LEU A 98 -4.95 -18.11 -2.62
N LEU A 99 -5.31 -18.83 -1.56
CA LEU A 99 -5.35 -18.27 -0.21
C LEU A 99 -3.92 -18.16 0.31
N ASP A 100 -3.63 -17.06 1.01
CA ASP A 100 -2.35 -16.88 1.71
C ASP A 100 -1.11 -16.86 0.78
N LEU A 101 -1.30 -16.34 -0.44
CA LEU A 101 -0.23 -16.27 -1.45
C LEU A 101 0.95 -15.40 -1.02
N GLU A 102 0.71 -14.39 -0.18
CA GLU A 102 1.74 -13.50 0.32
C GLU A 102 2.74 -14.17 1.27
N GLU A 103 2.41 -15.34 1.83
CA GLU A 103 3.28 -16.11 2.73
C GLU A 103 4.13 -17.16 1.99
N LEU A 104 3.84 -17.46 0.73
CA LEU A 104 4.55 -18.47 -0.06
C LEU A 104 6.01 -18.09 -0.33
N GLU A 105 6.88 -19.10 -0.38
CA GLU A 105 8.26 -18.89 -0.84
C GLU A 105 8.28 -18.56 -2.35
N VAL A 106 9.34 -17.88 -2.80
CA VAL A 106 9.46 -17.41 -4.19
C VAL A 106 9.34 -18.57 -5.18
N GLU A 107 9.97 -19.70 -4.89
CA GLU A 107 9.93 -20.91 -5.71
C GLU A 107 8.53 -21.55 -5.78
N GLU A 108 7.72 -21.39 -4.73
CA GLU A 108 6.34 -21.89 -4.69
C GLU A 108 5.41 -20.97 -5.48
N LEU A 109 5.59 -19.65 -5.34
CA LEU A 109 4.93 -18.62 -6.14
C LEU A 109 5.20 -18.80 -7.63
N ASP A 110 6.44 -19.07 -8.02
CA ASP A 110 6.82 -19.30 -9.42
C ASP A 110 6.15 -20.56 -9.99
N LYS A 111 6.13 -21.67 -9.24
CA LYS A 111 5.43 -22.90 -9.66
C LYS A 111 3.93 -22.65 -9.87
N LEU A 112 3.31 -21.94 -8.93
CA LEU A 112 1.89 -21.62 -9.04
C LEU A 112 1.62 -20.73 -10.26
N ARG A 113 2.46 -19.71 -10.49
CA ARG A 113 2.39 -18.86 -11.67
C ARG A 113 2.49 -19.67 -12.96
N ASP A 114 3.44 -20.60 -13.05
CA ASP A 114 3.62 -21.47 -14.22
C ASP A 114 2.37 -22.33 -14.48
N GLU A 115 1.73 -22.86 -13.44
CA GLU A 115 0.47 -23.60 -13.56
C GLU A 115 -0.66 -22.73 -14.14
N TYR A 116 -0.81 -21.49 -13.67
CA TYR A 116 -1.81 -20.55 -14.19
C TYR A 116 -1.51 -20.10 -15.61
N GLU A 117 -0.25 -19.87 -15.97
CA GLU A 117 0.16 -19.54 -17.34
C GLU A 117 -0.19 -20.68 -18.29
N ALA A 118 0.08 -21.94 -17.90
CA ALA A 118 -0.29 -23.12 -18.68
C ALA A 118 -1.81 -23.27 -18.83
N LEU A 119 -2.60 -22.99 -17.78
CA LEU A 119 -4.06 -22.98 -17.85
C LEU A 119 -4.57 -21.89 -18.82
N ALA A 120 -4.01 -20.69 -18.75
CA ALA A 120 -4.36 -19.58 -19.64
C ALA A 120 -4.01 -19.89 -21.10
N GLU A 121 -2.86 -20.51 -21.36
CA GLU A 121 -2.45 -20.93 -22.71
C GLU A 121 -3.39 -21.99 -23.29
N LYS A 122 -3.77 -22.99 -22.50
CA LYS A 122 -4.77 -24.00 -22.88
C LYS A 122 -6.11 -23.36 -23.24
N ALA A 123 -6.57 -22.40 -22.44
CA ALA A 123 -7.80 -21.65 -22.70
C ALA A 123 -7.72 -20.80 -23.98
N ARG A 124 -6.59 -20.11 -24.22
CA ARG A 124 -6.37 -19.34 -25.46
C ARG A 124 -6.34 -20.24 -26.70
N THR A 125 -5.71 -21.41 -26.59
CA THR A 125 -5.57 -22.36 -27.69
C THR A 125 -6.91 -23.01 -28.04
N SER A 126 -7.70 -23.40 -27.03
CA SER A 126 -9.05 -23.93 -27.25
C SER A 126 -9.97 -22.89 -27.90
N LEU A 127 -9.92 -21.63 -27.47
CA LEU A 127 -10.64 -20.52 -28.10
C LEU A 127 -10.21 -20.30 -29.57
N LYS A 128 -8.91 -20.33 -29.89
CA LYS A 128 -8.43 -20.26 -31.28
C LYS A 128 -8.96 -21.40 -32.13
N LYS A 129 -8.98 -22.63 -31.59
CA LYS A 129 -9.48 -23.84 -32.28
C LYS A 129 -10.99 -23.79 -32.55
N VAL A 130 -11.76 -23.19 -31.64
CA VAL A 130 -13.19 -22.93 -31.83
C VAL A 130 -13.42 -21.86 -32.89
N ARG A 131 -12.60 -20.80 -32.90
CA ARG A 131 -12.71 -19.69 -33.87
C ARG A 131 -12.23 -20.05 -35.28
N SER A 132 -11.38 -21.07 -35.43
CA SER A 132 -10.87 -21.53 -36.72
C SER A 132 -11.70 -22.63 -37.39
N LYS A 133 -12.70 -23.21 -36.69
CA LYS A 133 -13.68 -24.10 -37.35
C LYS A 133 -14.63 -23.23 -38.20
N PRO A 134 -14.67 -23.40 -39.53
CA PRO A 134 -15.65 -22.71 -40.36
C PRO A 134 -17.04 -23.16 -39.92
N LYS A 135 -18.01 -22.22 -39.86
CA LYS A 135 -19.43 -22.57 -39.86
C LYS A 135 -19.66 -23.40 -41.12
N ALA A 136 -19.70 -24.72 -40.99
CA ALA A 136 -20.16 -25.58 -42.06
C ALA A 136 -21.57 -25.12 -42.39
N ALA A 137 -21.71 -24.49 -43.56
CA ALA A 137 -22.95 -23.98 -44.08
C ALA A 137 -23.96 -25.13 -44.14
N ARG A 138 -25.14 -24.88 -43.56
CA ARG A 138 -26.35 -25.66 -43.75
C ARG A 138 -26.81 -25.57 -45.21
#